data_AF-A0A1S9DF00-F1
#
_entry.id   AF-A0A1S9DF00-F1
#
_cell.length_a   1.000
_cell.length_b   1.000
_cell.length_c   1.000
_cell.angle_alpha   90.00
_cell.angle_beta   90.00
_cell.angle_gamma   90.00
#
_symmetry.space_group_name_H-M   'P 1'
#
loop_
_entity.id
_entity.type
_entity.pdbx_description
1 polymer ?
#
loop_
_entity_poly.entity_id
_entity_poly.type
_entity_poly.pdbx_seq_one_letter_code
_entity_poly.pdbx_strand_id
1 'polypeptide(L)'
;MCPEQTIADIKEVQRNVRTFAEARKNSLKDFEIVVQPGVYLGQRNVPINTVGAYIPGGRYPLLASAHTTILTAKVAGVKHVIGCTPPINGEIPHSTIAAMHLAGADEI
;
A
#
# COMPACT_ATOMS: atom_id res chain seq x y z
N MET A 1 -13.67 -0.67 -19.54
CA MET A 1 -14.15 -1.60 -18.48
C MET A 1 -13.09 -2.68 -18.27
N CYS A 2 -12.79 -3.05 -17.02
CA CYS A 2 -11.74 -4.03 -16.69
C CYS A 2 -12.29 -5.47 -16.83
N PRO A 3 -11.57 -6.43 -17.47
CA PRO A 3 -12.02 -7.82 -17.55
C PRO A 3 -12.21 -8.48 -16.18
N GLU A 4 -13.20 -9.36 -16.05
CA GLU A 4 -13.49 -10.04 -14.76
C GLU A 4 -12.29 -10.85 -14.24
N GLN A 5 -11.60 -11.56 -15.11
CA GLN A 5 -10.39 -12.30 -14.75
C GLN A 5 -9.32 -11.38 -14.16
N THR A 6 -9.10 -10.21 -14.76
CA THR A 6 -8.14 -9.23 -14.25
C THR A 6 -8.50 -8.76 -12.84
N ILE A 7 -9.79 -8.56 -12.56
CA ILE A 7 -10.25 -8.21 -11.21
C ILE A 7 -10.03 -9.37 -10.22
N ALA A 8 -10.27 -10.61 -10.64
CA ALA A 8 -10.00 -11.79 -9.82
C ALA A 8 -8.51 -11.91 -9.47
N ASP A 9 -7.63 -11.78 -10.47
CA ASP A 9 -6.17 -11.84 -10.29
C ASP A 9 -5.68 -10.73 -9.37
N ILE A 10 -6.20 -9.50 -9.52
CA ILE A 10 -5.89 -8.36 -8.63
C ILE A 10 -6.26 -8.69 -7.18
N LYS A 11 -7.44 -9.26 -6.94
CA LYS A 11 -7.87 -9.61 -5.58
C LYS A 11 -6.99 -10.71 -4.99
N GLU A 12 -6.62 -11.71 -5.79
CA GLU A 12 -5.76 -12.79 -5.34
C GLU A 12 -4.36 -12.29 -4.95
N VAL A 13 -3.70 -11.51 -5.82
CA VAL A 13 -2.36 -10.98 -5.50
C VAL A 13 -2.41 -10.03 -4.31
N GLN A 14 -3.43 -9.18 -4.20
CA GLN A 14 -3.58 -8.29 -3.06
C GLN A 14 -3.83 -9.04 -1.74
N ARG A 15 -4.57 -10.14 -1.77
CA ARG A 15 -4.73 -11.03 -0.61
C ARG A 15 -3.37 -11.55 -0.15
N ASN A 16 -2.55 -12.06 -1.09
CA ASN A 16 -1.22 -12.59 -0.77
C ASN A 16 -0.29 -11.50 -0.21
N VAL A 17 -0.25 -10.32 -0.84
CA VAL A 17 0.57 -9.19 -0.36
C VAL A 17 0.09 -8.70 1.00
N ARG A 18 -1.22 -8.65 1.25
CA ARG A 18 -1.80 -8.28 2.53
C ARG A 18 -1.36 -9.22 3.64
N THR A 19 -1.50 -10.52 3.42
CA THR A 19 -1.07 -11.54 4.40
C THR A 19 0.41 -11.36 4.77
N PHE A 20 1.27 -11.13 3.78
CA PHE A 20 2.70 -10.92 4.06
C PHE A 20 2.98 -9.57 4.75
N ALA A 21 2.34 -8.49 4.31
CA ALA A 21 2.51 -7.16 4.90
C ALA A 21 2.03 -7.13 6.37
N GLU A 22 0.93 -7.82 6.69
CA GLU A 22 0.43 -7.98 8.06
C GLU A 22 1.41 -8.77 8.92
N ALA A 23 1.95 -9.89 8.40
CA ALA A 23 2.99 -10.65 9.09
C ALA A 23 4.25 -9.80 9.36
N ARG A 24 4.67 -8.97 8.39
CA ARG A 24 5.78 -8.03 8.57
C ARG A 24 5.47 -6.97 9.62
N LYS A 25 4.29 -6.36 9.58
CA LYS A 25 3.87 -5.38 10.60
C LYS A 25 3.86 -5.99 11.99
N ASN A 26 3.31 -7.19 12.15
CA ASN A 26 3.24 -7.90 13.44
C ASN A 26 4.63 -8.32 13.97
N SER A 27 5.65 -8.36 13.12
CA SER A 27 7.04 -8.59 13.54
C SER A 27 7.70 -7.35 14.13
N LEU A 28 7.15 -6.15 13.91
CA LEU A 28 7.62 -4.91 14.52
C LEU A 28 7.04 -4.81 15.93
N LYS A 29 7.91 -4.77 16.94
CA LYS A 29 7.53 -4.65 18.35
C LYS A 29 8.02 -3.33 18.89
N ASP A 30 7.12 -2.57 19.49
CA ASP A 30 7.48 -1.45 20.34
C ASP A 30 8.15 -1.99 21.60
N PHE A 31 9.11 -1.25 22.15
CA PHE A 31 9.73 -1.60 23.42
C PHE A 31 9.95 -0.37 24.28
N GLU A 32 9.98 -0.59 25.58
CA GLU A 32 10.32 0.38 26.59
C GLU A 32 11.16 -0.32 27.67
N ILE A 33 12.20 0.35 28.15
CA ILE A 33 13.10 -0.11 29.20
C ILE A 33 13.29 1.01 30.22
N VAL A 34 13.53 0.62 31.47
CA VAL A 34 13.92 1.53 32.56
C VAL A 34 15.42 1.37 32.77
N VAL A 35 16.19 2.40 32.45
CA VAL A 35 17.66 2.35 32.59
C VAL A 35 18.11 2.73 34.01
N GLN A 36 17.34 3.58 34.69
CA GLN A 36 17.51 3.96 36.09
C GLN A 36 16.18 4.49 36.63
N PRO A 37 15.98 4.60 37.96
CA PRO A 37 14.72 5.08 38.53
C PRO A 37 14.27 6.42 37.90
N GLY A 38 13.07 6.42 37.32
CA GLY A 38 12.47 7.60 36.68
C GLY A 38 12.91 7.88 35.23
N VAL A 39 13.80 7.07 34.62
CA VAL A 39 14.26 7.26 33.23
C VAL A 39 13.83 6.09 32.35
N TYR A 40 12.94 6.38 31.40
CA TYR A 40 12.35 5.44 30.46
C TYR A 40 12.90 5.71 29.05
N LEU A 41 13.36 4.67 28.36
CA LEU A 41 13.81 4.72 26.97
C LEU A 41 13.07 3.67 26.16
N GLY A 42 12.83 3.93 24.88
CA GLY A 42 12.10 2.98 24.05
C GLY A 42 12.08 3.34 22.58
N GLN A 43 11.43 2.49 21.80
CA GLN A 43 11.12 2.71 20.40
C GLN A 43 9.63 2.45 20.18
N ARG A 44 9.00 3.32 19.39
CA ARG A 44 7.62 3.16 18.93
C ARG A 44 7.55 3.23 17.42
N ASN A 45 6.80 2.33 16.81
CA ASN A 45 6.55 2.32 15.37
C ASN A 45 5.24 3.06 15.09
N VAL A 46 5.34 4.28 14.55
CA VAL A 46 4.18 5.12 14.27
C VAL A 46 4.04 5.30 12.76
N PRO A 47 2.89 4.97 12.15
CA PRO A 47 2.68 5.21 10.73
C PRO A 47 2.63 6.72 10.44
N ILE A 48 3.14 7.10 9.27
CA ILE A 48 2.95 8.45 8.74
C ILE A 48 1.48 8.73 8.41
N ASN A 49 1.10 10.01 8.40
CA ASN A 49 -0.30 10.40 8.15
C ASN A 49 -0.74 10.19 6.69
N THR A 50 0.15 10.49 5.73
CA THR A 50 -0.18 10.50 4.30
C THR A 50 0.92 9.88 3.46
N VAL A 51 0.54 9.09 2.44
CA VAL A 51 1.43 8.50 1.44
C VAL A 51 0.98 8.88 0.04
N GLY A 52 1.91 9.30 -0.81
CA GLY A 52 1.73 9.35 -2.26
C GLY A 52 2.38 8.14 -2.92
N ALA A 53 1.62 7.41 -3.74
CA ALA A 53 2.05 6.20 -4.43
C ALA A 53 1.94 6.39 -5.94
N TYR A 54 3.09 6.56 -6.61
CA TYR A 54 3.14 6.65 -8.06
C TYR A 54 3.19 5.26 -8.70
N ILE A 55 2.25 4.98 -9.59
CA ILE A 55 2.14 3.74 -10.34
C ILE A 55 2.60 3.99 -11.78
N PRO A 56 3.77 3.48 -12.18
CA PRO A 56 4.33 3.73 -13.51
C PRO A 56 3.40 3.26 -14.62
N GLY A 57 3.07 4.17 -15.53
CA GLY A 57 2.38 3.87 -16.79
C GLY A 57 3.34 3.83 -17.98
N GLY A 58 2.82 4.16 -19.16
CA GLY A 58 3.60 4.18 -20.41
C GLY A 58 3.53 2.86 -21.18
N ARG A 59 4.61 2.52 -21.91
CA ARG A 59 4.65 1.35 -22.81
C ARG A 59 4.46 0.01 -22.07
N TYR A 60 4.90 -0.06 -20.81
CA TYR A 60 4.79 -1.24 -19.96
C TYR A 60 4.20 -0.83 -18.59
N PRO A 61 2.86 -0.78 -18.47
CA PRO A 61 2.21 -0.39 -17.23
C PRO A 61 2.57 -1.35 -16.10
N LEU A 62 3.08 -0.82 -14.98
CA LEU A 62 3.53 -1.62 -13.86
C LEU A 62 2.43 -1.71 -12.79
N LEU A 63 1.36 -2.43 -13.14
CA LEU A 63 0.19 -2.63 -12.28
C LEU A 63 0.55 -3.20 -10.90
N ALA A 64 1.57 -4.05 -10.84
CA ALA A 64 2.04 -4.67 -9.59
C ALA A 64 2.48 -3.66 -8.51
N SER A 65 2.92 -2.46 -8.89
CA SER A 65 3.33 -1.42 -7.94
C SER A 65 2.19 -0.97 -7.04
N ALA A 66 0.94 -0.98 -7.51
CA ALA A 66 -0.22 -0.62 -6.68
C ALA A 66 -0.38 -1.57 -5.50
N HIS A 67 -0.11 -2.87 -5.72
CA HIS A 67 -0.25 -3.90 -4.70
C HIS A 67 0.79 -3.77 -3.60
N THR A 68 2.01 -3.35 -3.92
CA THR A 68 3.11 -3.29 -2.94
C THR A 68 3.24 -1.93 -2.27
N THR A 69 2.80 -0.85 -2.90
CA THR A 69 2.91 0.51 -2.33
C THR A 69 1.66 0.88 -1.51
N ILE A 70 0.50 0.95 -2.15
CA ILE A 70 -0.76 1.39 -1.54
C ILE A 70 -1.18 0.41 -0.45
N LEU A 71 -1.22 -0.88 -0.75
CA LEU A 71 -1.70 -1.88 0.20
C LEU A 71 -0.80 -1.95 1.45
N THR A 72 0.52 -1.87 1.28
CA THR A 72 1.46 -1.86 2.40
C THR A 72 1.26 -0.63 3.28
N ALA A 73 1.02 0.54 2.69
CA ALA A 73 0.70 1.76 3.44
C ALA A 73 -0.61 1.60 4.24
N LYS A 74 -1.66 1.02 3.63
CA LYS A 74 -2.92 0.75 4.36
C LYS A 74 -2.74 -0.25 5.48
N VAL A 75 -1.96 -1.33 5.27
CA VAL A 75 -1.63 -2.29 6.34
C VAL A 75 -0.86 -1.62 7.48
N ALA A 76 0.10 -0.75 7.17
CA ALA A 76 0.85 0.01 8.18
C ALA A 76 -0.05 0.90 9.05
N GLY A 77 -1.23 1.29 8.56
CA GLY A 77 -2.18 2.14 9.26
C GLY A 77 -2.11 3.61 8.84
N VAL A 78 -1.57 3.89 7.64
CA VAL A 78 -1.59 5.23 7.05
C VAL A 78 -3.04 5.66 6.83
N LYS A 79 -3.36 6.89 7.24
CA LYS A 79 -4.73 7.41 7.19
C LYS A 79 -5.16 7.79 5.78
N HIS A 80 -4.27 8.43 5.03
CA HIS A 80 -4.55 8.91 3.67
C HIS A 80 -3.51 8.38 2.67
N VAL A 81 -3.95 7.60 1.69
CA VAL A 81 -3.09 7.04 0.65
C VAL A 81 -3.59 7.50 -0.71
N ILE A 82 -2.78 8.30 -1.39
CA ILE A 82 -3.07 8.88 -2.70
C ILE A 82 -2.30 8.06 -3.73
N GLY A 83 -2.99 7.55 -4.73
CA GLY A 83 -2.37 6.90 -5.88
C GLY A 83 -2.27 7.87 -7.06
N CYS A 84 -1.22 7.78 -7.86
CA CYS A 84 -1.12 8.56 -9.11
C CYS A 84 -0.63 7.66 -10.25
N THR A 85 -1.21 7.79 -11.44
CA THR A 85 -0.74 7.08 -12.64
C THR A 85 -0.98 7.92 -13.89
N PRO A 86 -0.04 7.96 -14.85
CA PRO A 86 -0.27 8.69 -16.09
C PRO A 86 -1.25 7.92 -17.00
N PRO A 87 -1.97 8.61 -17.90
CA PRO A 87 -2.76 7.95 -18.93
C PRO A 87 -1.87 7.12 -19.87
N ILE A 88 -2.41 6.04 -20.44
CA ILE A 88 -1.74 5.23 -21.45
C ILE A 88 -2.31 5.62 -22.80
N ASN A 89 -1.48 6.18 -23.68
CA ASN A 89 -1.92 6.69 -25.00
C ASN A 89 -3.09 7.69 -24.92
N GLY A 90 -3.12 8.52 -23.87
CA GLY A 90 -4.19 9.50 -23.64
C GLY A 90 -5.43 8.93 -22.95
N GLU A 91 -5.50 7.62 -22.74
CA GLU A 91 -6.65 6.93 -22.14
C GLU A 91 -6.42 6.58 -20.66
N ILE A 92 -7.51 6.49 -19.92
CA ILE A 92 -7.48 6.10 -18.50
C ILE A 92 -7.07 4.61 -18.38
N PRO A 93 -6.02 4.28 -17.60
CA PRO A 93 -5.57 2.90 -17.45
C PRO A 93 -6.48 2.14 -16.47
N HIS A 94 -7.64 1.67 -16.96
CA HIS A 94 -8.70 1.09 -16.11
C HIS A 94 -8.23 -0.01 -15.16
N SER A 95 -7.34 -0.92 -15.59
CA SER A 95 -6.81 -1.98 -14.73
C SER A 95 -5.93 -1.44 -13.60
N THR A 96 -5.15 -0.39 -13.88
CA THR A 96 -4.32 0.29 -12.89
C THR A 96 -5.19 1.02 -11.86
N ILE A 97 -6.21 1.75 -12.32
CA ILE A 97 -7.18 2.42 -11.44
C ILE A 97 -7.91 1.39 -10.56
N ALA A 98 -8.36 0.28 -11.14
CA ALA A 98 -8.99 -0.80 -10.39
C ALA A 98 -8.05 -1.40 -9.33
N ALA A 99 -6.78 -1.62 -9.68
CA ALA A 99 -5.76 -2.11 -8.74
C ALA A 99 -5.53 -1.13 -7.58
N MET A 100 -5.42 0.18 -7.86
CA MET A 100 -5.24 1.23 -6.84
C MET A 100 -6.46 1.32 -5.91
N HIS A 101 -7.66 1.31 -6.48
CA HIS A 101 -8.91 1.35 -5.72
C HIS A 101 -9.04 0.12 -4.80
N LEU A 102 -8.87 -1.10 -5.35
CA LEU A 102 -8.97 -2.33 -4.58
C LEU A 102 -7.88 -2.45 -3.50
N ALA A 103 -6.69 -1.87 -3.75
CA ALA A 103 -5.62 -1.82 -2.75
C ALA A 103 -5.95 -0.91 -1.56
N GLY A 104 -6.94 -0.02 -1.71
CA GLY A 104 -7.43 0.87 -0.67
C GLY A 104 -6.90 2.30 -0.76
N ALA A 105 -6.56 2.79 -1.95
CA ALA A 105 -6.28 4.21 -2.16
C ALA A 105 -7.52 5.04 -1.81
N ASP A 106 -7.29 6.14 -1.10
CA ASP A 106 -8.33 7.09 -0.70
C ASP A 106 -8.60 8.11 -1.83
N GLU A 107 -7.58 8.42 -2.64
CA GLU A 107 -7.65 9.30 -3.82
C GLU A 107 -6.80 8.73 -4.98
N ILE A 108 -7.21 8.97 -6.23
CA ILE A 108 -6.56 8.49 -7.47
C ILE A 108 -6.57 9.57 -8.55
#